data_AF-E4M7Z5-F1
#
_entry.id   AF-E4M7Z5-F1
#
_cell.length_a   1.000
_cell.length_b   1.000
_cell.length_c   1.000
_cell.angle_alpha   90.00
_cell.angle_beta   90.00
_cell.angle_gamma   90.00
#
_symmetry.space_group_name_H-M   'P 1'
#
loop_
_entity.id
_entity.type
_entity.pdbx_description
1 polymer ?
#
loop_
_entity_poly.entity_id
_entity_poly.type
_entity_poly.pdbx_seq_one_letter_code
_entity_poly.pdbx_strand_id
1 'polypeptide(L)'
;MNELSDHKSIGENLAPEEEQRLVDLGALGWPPEDIARSINANVEQFTQEYNDPNSRVAVLIARGLLQKRALLEIRLMDEALGGNIPATTQLYKVQRDRSFEMTKLDVFGGFTDEQSYQRIMDYIDKGCEDDLSAKEQLYIDLLNLVFSLSKQHDRRNVIKFLTKPPFKLSYARAVDIYDEAVNLFYSNRRVTKEALRQKYADDLEAWSSIVAQRATCAADYAVAADMRAKAAKILRLDQPDPEQLPSSQYIKPIRLLSLDSSDVSLPPANRDALSRQIDSVLAPDAVKKRLRMEAGIEDVDFIEIINVAQEEN
;
A
#
# COMPACT_ATOMS: atom_id res chain seq x y z
N MET A 1 16.39 23.70 34.93
CA MET A 1 17.49 24.55 34.45
C MET A 1 18.72 23.66 34.43
N ASN A 2 19.06 23.10 33.26
CA ASN A 2 20.38 22.52 33.03
C ASN A 2 21.19 23.58 32.30
N GLU A 3 22.33 23.90 32.86
CA GLU A 3 23.28 24.89 32.40
C GLU A 3 23.71 24.54 30.97
N LEU A 4 23.33 25.39 30.01
CA LEU A 4 24.00 25.46 28.72
C LEU A 4 25.39 26.03 29.01
N SER A 5 26.40 25.17 29.10
CA SER A 5 27.78 25.61 29.06
C SER A 5 28.06 26.19 27.68
N ASP A 6 28.41 27.48 27.65
CA ASP A 6 28.97 28.21 26.51
C ASP A 6 30.31 27.58 26.07
N HIS A 7 30.30 26.36 25.54
CA HIS A 7 31.43 25.84 24.79
C HIS A 7 31.37 26.47 23.40
N LYS A 8 32.12 27.56 23.23
CA LYS A 8 32.37 28.15 21.90
C LYS A 8 32.74 27.03 20.93
N SER A 9 32.04 26.97 19.80
CA SER A 9 32.31 25.95 18.78
C SER A 9 33.72 26.14 18.20
N ILE A 10 34.37 25.05 17.83
CA ILE A 10 35.68 25.07 17.15
C ILE A 10 35.55 25.89 15.87
N GLY A 11 34.46 25.65 15.14
CA GLY A 11 34.12 26.36 13.90
C GLY A 11 34.05 27.89 13.98
N GLU A 12 33.69 28.47 15.12
CA GLU A 12 33.55 29.93 15.29
C GLU A 12 34.86 30.65 15.59
N ASN A 13 35.92 29.93 15.97
CA ASN A 13 37.22 30.52 16.37
C ASN A 13 38.35 30.24 15.37
N LEU A 14 38.07 29.63 14.21
CA LEU A 14 39.09 29.30 13.23
C LEU A 14 39.67 30.55 12.57
N ALA A 15 41.00 30.65 12.54
CA ALA A 15 41.66 31.65 11.70
C ALA A 15 41.49 31.30 10.20
N PRO A 16 41.54 32.27 9.28
CA PRO A 16 41.41 32.00 7.83
C PRO A 16 42.40 30.96 7.29
N GLU A 17 43.61 30.91 7.87
CA GLU A 17 44.63 29.91 7.52
C GLU A 17 44.24 28.49 7.98
N GLU A 18 43.60 28.38 9.15
CA GLU A 18 43.11 27.10 9.68
C GLU A 18 41.86 26.63 8.92
N GLU A 19 41.00 27.56 8.50
CA GLU A 19 39.89 27.26 7.60
C GLU A 19 40.39 26.68 6.28
N GLN A 20 41.39 27.32 5.65
CA GLN A 20 41.96 26.82 4.40
C GLN A 20 42.64 25.46 4.60
N ARG A 21 43.32 25.27 5.73
CA ARG A 21 43.93 23.98 6.08
C ARG A 21 42.88 22.87 6.24
N LEU A 22 41.71 23.15 6.81
CA LEU A 22 40.60 22.20 6.88
C LEU A 22 40.04 21.84 5.49
N VAL A 23 39.94 22.83 4.60
CA VAL A 23 39.55 22.59 3.20
C VAL A 23 40.56 21.67 2.52
N ASP A 24 41.86 21.93 2.67
CA ASP A 24 42.92 21.13 2.06
C ASP A 24 42.97 19.69 2.60
N LEU A 25 42.81 19.52 3.93
CA LEU A 25 42.76 18.21 4.56
C LEU A 25 41.49 17.43 4.17
N GLY A 26 40.35 18.13 4.04
CA GLY A 26 39.10 17.57 3.53
C GLY A 26 39.22 17.11 2.07
N ALA A 27 39.91 17.89 1.22
CA ALA A 27 40.28 17.44 -0.11
C ALA A 27 41.13 16.17 -0.04
N LEU A 28 42.14 16.10 0.81
CA LEU A 28 42.97 14.90 0.92
C LEU A 28 42.21 13.67 1.47
N GLY A 29 41.06 13.87 2.11
CA GLY A 29 40.21 12.80 2.63
C GLY A 29 40.72 12.26 3.97
N TRP A 30 41.35 13.11 4.78
CA TRP A 30 41.84 12.74 6.10
C TRP A 30 40.67 12.39 7.03
N PRO A 31 40.82 11.39 7.91
CA PRO A 31 39.78 11.05 8.88
C PRO A 31 39.65 12.16 9.94
N PRO A 32 38.45 12.34 10.52
CA PRO A 32 38.17 13.46 11.44
C PRO A 32 39.09 13.48 12.66
N GLU A 33 39.48 12.32 13.19
CA GLU A 33 40.42 12.23 14.32
C GLU A 33 41.82 12.78 13.99
N ASP A 34 42.32 12.49 12.79
CA ASP A 34 43.66 12.93 12.38
C ASP A 34 43.65 14.41 12.00
N ILE A 35 42.54 14.90 11.44
CA ILE A 35 42.33 16.33 11.21
C ILE A 35 42.36 17.06 12.55
N ALA A 36 41.55 16.62 13.53
CA ALA A 36 41.49 17.22 14.86
C ALA A 36 42.87 17.27 15.54
N ARG A 37 43.62 16.16 15.50
CA ARG A 37 44.99 16.10 16.02
C ARG A 37 45.95 17.04 15.26
N SER A 38 45.80 17.18 13.94
CA SER A 38 46.69 18.02 13.12
C SER A 38 46.56 19.53 13.39
N ILE A 39 45.39 19.96 13.89
CA ILE A 39 45.10 21.35 14.28
C ILE A 39 45.08 21.54 15.81
N ASN A 40 45.51 20.51 16.57
CA ASN A 40 45.47 20.51 18.04
C ASN A 40 44.09 20.81 18.64
N ALA A 41 43.02 20.40 17.96
CA ALA A 41 41.64 20.53 18.45
C ALA A 41 41.25 19.33 19.31
N ASN A 42 40.25 19.52 20.19
CA ASN A 42 39.66 18.42 20.94
C ASN A 42 38.98 17.44 19.98
N VAL A 43 39.42 16.18 19.99
CA VAL A 43 38.95 15.13 19.07
C VAL A 43 37.45 14.84 19.23
N GLU A 44 36.93 14.81 20.46
CA GLU A 44 35.52 14.50 20.72
C GLU A 44 34.62 15.63 20.20
N GLN A 45 34.96 16.88 20.53
CA GLN A 45 34.21 18.05 20.08
C GLN A 45 34.30 18.23 18.57
N PHE A 46 35.48 18.03 17.97
CA PHE A 46 35.66 18.09 16.52
C PHE A 46 34.86 17.02 15.79
N THR A 47 34.78 15.81 16.34
CA THR A 47 33.98 14.73 15.76
C THR A 47 32.49 15.01 15.85
N GLN A 48 32.03 15.67 16.93
CA GLN A 48 30.64 16.11 17.03
C GLN A 48 30.33 17.18 15.97
N GLU A 49 31.17 18.20 15.83
CA GLU A 49 30.99 19.24 14.81
C GLU A 49 31.10 18.66 13.39
N TYR A 50 32.04 17.76 13.12
CA TYR A 50 32.16 17.06 11.83
C TYR A 50 30.88 16.32 11.43
N ASN A 51 30.18 15.71 12.40
CA ASN A 51 28.96 14.96 12.16
C ASN A 51 27.70 15.83 12.09
N ASP A 52 27.76 17.09 12.55
CA ASP A 52 26.67 18.05 12.39
C ASP A 52 26.79 18.74 11.01
N PRO A 53 25.86 18.47 10.06
CA PRO A 53 25.92 19.04 8.72
C PRO A 53 25.88 20.57 8.67
N ASN A 54 25.38 21.21 9.73
CA ASN A 54 25.26 22.67 9.80
C ASN A 54 26.48 23.33 10.45
N SER A 55 27.44 22.56 10.96
CA SER A 55 28.63 23.12 11.59
C SER A 55 29.58 23.73 10.54
N ARG A 56 30.31 24.77 10.94
CA ARG A 56 31.32 25.39 10.08
C ARG A 56 32.42 24.41 9.67
N VAL A 57 32.83 23.51 10.59
CA VAL A 57 33.84 22.47 10.34
C VAL A 57 33.38 21.50 9.25
N ALA A 58 32.15 20.98 9.35
CA ALA A 58 31.59 20.07 8.35
C ALA A 58 31.48 20.73 6.98
N VAL A 59 31.05 22.00 6.93
CA VAL A 59 30.94 22.77 5.68
C VAL A 59 32.30 22.97 5.00
N LEU A 60 33.35 23.32 5.75
CA LEU A 60 34.70 23.52 5.20
C LEU A 60 35.30 22.23 4.65
N ILE A 61 35.11 21.11 5.36
CA ILE A 61 35.60 19.80 4.90
C ILE A 61 34.82 19.34 3.66
N ALA A 62 33.48 19.47 3.69
CA ALA A 62 32.63 19.14 2.54
C ALA A 62 33.02 19.99 1.31
N ARG A 63 33.30 21.28 1.51
CA ARG A 63 33.80 22.17 0.45
C ARG A 63 35.10 21.64 -0.16
N GLY A 64 36.08 21.25 0.65
CA GLY A 64 37.36 20.69 0.16
C GLY A 64 37.18 19.41 -0.64
N LEU A 65 36.34 18.50 -0.16
CA LEU A 65 36.02 17.25 -0.84
C LEU A 65 35.34 17.50 -2.19
N LEU A 66 34.37 18.42 -2.24
CA LEU A 66 33.69 18.84 -3.46
C LEU A 66 34.66 19.48 -4.46
N GLN A 67 35.53 20.37 -3.99
CA GLN A 67 36.53 21.03 -4.83
C GLN A 67 37.50 20.03 -5.46
N LYS A 68 38.09 19.11 -4.68
CA LYS A 68 38.95 18.06 -5.23
C LYS A 68 38.21 17.21 -6.25
N ARG A 69 37.00 16.76 -5.91
CA ARG A 69 36.20 15.94 -6.81
C ARG A 69 35.96 16.65 -8.13
N ALA A 70 35.55 17.93 -8.09
CA ALA A 70 35.34 18.74 -9.27
C ALA A 70 36.62 18.87 -10.12
N LEU A 71 37.77 19.15 -9.49
CA LEU A 71 39.04 19.25 -10.19
C LEU A 71 39.45 17.93 -10.87
N LEU A 72 39.26 16.80 -10.19
CA LEU A 72 39.56 15.48 -10.76
C LEU A 72 38.63 15.15 -11.94
N GLU A 73 37.34 15.45 -11.82
CA GLU A 73 36.36 15.22 -12.88
C GLU A 73 36.61 16.12 -14.10
N ILE A 74 36.96 17.39 -13.90
CA ILE A 74 37.33 18.32 -14.97
C ILE A 74 38.58 17.82 -15.70
N ARG A 75 39.64 17.46 -14.95
CA ARG A 75 40.87 16.92 -15.57
C ARG A 75 40.60 15.63 -16.34
N LEU A 76 39.79 14.73 -15.79
CA LEU A 76 39.38 13.50 -16.47
C LEU A 76 38.62 13.80 -17.77
N MET A 77 37.78 14.85 -17.77
CA MET A 77 37.09 15.32 -18.96
C MET A 77 38.06 15.89 -20.01
N ASP A 78 39.01 16.71 -19.59
CA ASP A 78 40.01 17.29 -20.49
C ASP A 78 40.87 16.19 -21.15
N GLU A 79 41.29 15.18 -20.39
CA GLU A 79 42.01 14.02 -20.92
C GLU A 79 41.17 13.21 -21.90
N ALA A 80 39.88 13.02 -21.62
CA ALA A 80 38.94 12.34 -22.52
C ALA A 80 38.75 13.13 -23.83
N LEU A 81 38.57 14.45 -23.75
CA LEU A 81 38.48 15.34 -24.91
C LEU A 81 39.79 15.37 -25.72
N GLY A 82 40.93 15.21 -25.05
CA GLY A 82 42.24 15.04 -25.67
C GLY A 82 42.45 13.69 -26.38
N GLY A 83 41.46 12.79 -26.39
CA GLY A 83 41.51 11.51 -27.09
C GLY A 83 42.06 10.34 -26.29
N ASN A 84 42.22 10.47 -24.97
CA ASN A 84 42.65 9.37 -24.11
C ASN A 84 41.48 8.37 -23.92
N ILE A 85 41.60 7.18 -24.53
CA ILE A 85 40.56 6.13 -24.53
C ILE A 85 40.27 5.60 -23.12
N PRO A 86 41.28 5.27 -22.28
CA PRO A 86 41.07 4.98 -20.86
C PRO A 86 40.28 6.07 -20.11
N ALA A 87 40.67 7.34 -20.25
CA ALA A 87 39.98 8.46 -19.59
C ALA A 87 38.53 8.58 -20.05
N THR A 88 38.27 8.40 -21.35
CA THR A 88 36.92 8.38 -21.93
C THR A 88 36.06 7.28 -21.32
N THR A 89 36.59 6.06 -21.20
CA THR A 89 35.89 4.91 -20.60
C THR A 89 35.57 5.17 -19.13
N GLN A 90 36.52 5.76 -18.39
CA GLN A 90 36.35 6.05 -16.97
C GLN A 90 35.35 7.21 -16.75
N LEU A 91 35.36 8.22 -17.62
CA LEU A 91 34.38 9.30 -17.62
C LEU A 91 32.97 8.77 -17.89
N TYR A 92 32.80 7.87 -18.86
CA TYR A 92 31.49 7.21 -19.09
C TYR A 92 31.00 6.44 -17.87
N LYS A 93 31.89 5.73 -17.15
CA LYS A 93 31.52 5.03 -15.91
C LYS A 93 31.08 6.02 -14.82
N VAL A 94 31.86 7.08 -14.57
CA VAL A 94 31.54 8.11 -13.57
C VAL A 94 30.21 8.80 -13.90
N GLN A 95 29.98 9.15 -15.16
CA GLN A 95 28.71 9.73 -15.61
C GLN A 95 27.55 8.75 -15.51
N ARG A 96 27.76 7.47 -15.85
CA ARG A 96 26.75 6.42 -15.71
C ARG A 96 26.38 6.19 -14.26
N ASP A 97 27.36 6.06 -13.36
CA ASP A 97 27.11 5.84 -11.93
C ASP A 97 26.40 7.05 -11.30
N ARG A 98 26.81 8.28 -11.63
CA ARG A 98 26.10 9.49 -11.20
C ARG A 98 24.70 9.57 -11.80
N SER A 99 24.54 9.23 -13.07
CA SER A 99 23.22 9.15 -13.70
C SER A 99 22.38 8.11 -12.97
N PHE A 100 22.93 6.96 -12.56
CA PHE A 100 22.20 5.92 -11.87
C PHE A 100 21.88 6.26 -10.41
N GLU A 101 22.76 6.97 -9.71
CA GLU A 101 22.52 7.49 -8.35
C GLU A 101 21.49 8.63 -8.34
N MET A 102 21.64 9.62 -9.24
CA MET A 102 20.64 10.67 -9.46
C MET A 102 19.31 10.06 -9.89
N THR A 103 19.34 9.11 -10.83
CA THR A 103 18.14 8.41 -11.29
C THR A 103 17.55 7.60 -10.15
N LYS A 104 18.30 6.91 -9.29
CA LYS A 104 17.71 6.21 -8.13
C LYS A 104 17.14 7.17 -7.08
N LEU A 105 17.78 8.31 -6.83
CA LEU A 105 17.30 9.31 -5.87
C LEU A 105 16.07 10.07 -6.40
N ASP A 106 16.03 10.39 -7.70
CA ASP A 106 14.86 10.97 -8.39
C ASP A 106 13.77 9.94 -8.69
N VAL A 107 14.12 8.69 -8.95
CA VAL A 107 13.16 7.60 -9.23
C VAL A 107 12.50 7.16 -7.94
N PHE A 108 13.24 6.91 -6.85
CA PHE A 108 12.61 6.48 -5.59
C PHE A 108 12.23 7.63 -4.66
N GLY A 109 12.86 8.80 -4.78
CA GLY A 109 12.45 10.02 -4.06
C GLY A 109 11.36 10.83 -4.76
N GLY A 110 11.07 10.54 -6.04
CA GLY A 110 10.19 11.32 -6.91
C GLY A 110 9.03 10.54 -7.54
N PHE A 111 8.59 9.41 -6.99
CA PHE A 111 7.27 8.85 -7.34
C PHE A 111 6.16 9.63 -6.60
N THR A 112 5.99 10.90 -6.95
CA THR A 112 4.92 11.76 -6.41
C THR A 112 3.59 11.60 -7.13
N ASP A 113 3.58 11.03 -8.34
CA ASP A 113 2.39 11.07 -9.18
C ASP A 113 1.62 9.75 -9.20
N GLU A 114 0.45 9.77 -8.57
CA GLU A 114 -0.72 8.91 -8.80
C GLU A 114 -1.01 8.70 -10.30
N GLN A 115 -0.56 9.63 -11.16
CA GLN A 115 -0.67 9.55 -12.62
C GLN A 115 0.16 8.42 -13.25
N SER A 116 1.28 7.99 -12.66
CA SER A 116 2.14 6.95 -13.26
C SER A 116 1.43 5.60 -13.33
N TYR A 117 0.73 5.26 -12.24
CA TYR A 117 -0.11 4.08 -12.18
C TYR A 117 -1.28 4.17 -13.16
N GLN A 118 -1.94 5.32 -13.24
CA GLN A 118 -3.05 5.53 -14.17
C GLN A 118 -2.61 5.40 -15.63
N ARG A 119 -1.46 5.95 -16.01
CA ARG A 119 -0.92 5.83 -17.37
C ARG A 119 -0.57 4.39 -17.75
N ILE A 120 -0.07 3.60 -16.79
CA ILE A 120 0.16 2.16 -17.01
C ILE A 120 -1.15 1.43 -17.24
N MET A 121 -2.19 1.75 -16.47
CA MET A 121 -3.53 1.18 -16.69
C MET A 121 -4.09 1.58 -18.05
N ASP A 122 -4.02 2.87 -18.40
CA ASP A 122 -4.49 3.36 -19.70
C ASP A 122 -3.70 2.74 -20.87
N TYR A 123 -2.40 2.52 -20.71
CA TYR A 123 -1.55 1.82 -21.68
C TYR A 123 -1.98 0.36 -21.88
N ILE A 124 -2.28 -0.35 -20.78
CA ILE A 124 -2.79 -1.73 -20.84
C ILE A 124 -4.18 -1.77 -21.48
N ASP A 125 -5.08 -0.86 -21.08
CA ASP A 125 -6.46 -0.80 -21.57
C ASP A 125 -6.56 -0.45 -23.06
N LYS A 126 -5.61 0.35 -23.57
CA LYS A 126 -5.48 0.67 -25.01
C LYS A 126 -4.78 -0.43 -25.82
N GLY A 127 -4.36 -1.54 -25.19
CA GLY A 127 -3.72 -2.65 -25.91
C GLY A 127 -2.27 -2.39 -26.30
N CYS A 128 -1.56 -1.56 -25.54
CA CYS A 128 -0.13 -1.31 -25.71
C CYS A 128 0.29 -0.61 -27.03
N GLU A 129 -0.52 0.34 -27.53
CA GLU A 129 -0.26 1.03 -28.80
C GLU A 129 0.89 2.08 -28.75
N ASP A 130 1.14 2.70 -27.59
CA ASP A 130 2.12 3.79 -27.40
C ASP A 130 3.36 3.33 -26.61
N ASP A 131 4.56 3.85 -26.87
CA ASP A 131 5.75 3.47 -26.07
C ASP A 131 5.69 4.03 -24.63
N LEU A 132 5.86 3.14 -23.63
CA LEU A 132 6.06 3.52 -22.23
C LEU A 132 7.36 4.31 -22.04
N SER A 133 7.29 5.38 -21.24
CA SER A 133 8.51 6.10 -20.84
C SER A 133 9.41 5.24 -19.96
N ALA A 134 10.72 5.55 -19.94
CA ALA A 134 11.68 4.84 -19.10
C ALA A 134 11.31 4.85 -17.60
N LYS A 135 10.58 5.89 -17.14
CA LYS A 135 10.09 5.98 -15.75
C LYS A 135 8.94 5.00 -15.48
N GLU A 136 8.01 4.85 -16.42
CA GLU A 136 6.86 3.93 -16.29
C GLU A 136 7.31 2.47 -16.38
N GLN A 137 8.30 2.16 -17.25
CA GLN A 137 8.91 0.82 -17.31
C GLN A 137 9.54 0.41 -15.97
N LEU A 138 10.32 1.31 -15.36
CA LEU A 138 10.91 1.08 -14.03
C LEU A 138 9.85 0.95 -12.94
N TYR A 139 8.71 1.64 -13.08
CA TYR A 139 7.60 1.49 -12.14
C TYR A 139 6.94 0.12 -12.25
N ILE A 140 6.74 -0.40 -13.47
CA ILE A 140 6.27 -1.76 -13.69
C ILE A 140 7.22 -2.79 -13.07
N ASP A 141 8.53 -2.61 -13.22
CA ASP A 141 9.55 -3.47 -12.60
C ASP A 141 9.47 -3.44 -11.06
N LEU A 142 9.23 -2.25 -10.48
CA LEU A 142 9.01 -2.10 -9.03
C LEU A 142 7.75 -2.83 -8.57
N LEU A 143 6.62 -2.66 -9.28
CA LEU A 143 5.37 -3.35 -8.96
C LEU A 143 5.54 -4.88 -9.06
N ASN A 144 6.24 -5.37 -10.09
CA ASN A 144 6.58 -6.80 -10.24
C ASN A 144 7.42 -7.33 -9.07
N LEU A 145 8.41 -6.56 -8.62
CA LEU A 145 9.25 -6.92 -7.47
C LEU A 145 8.41 -6.99 -6.19
N VAL A 146 7.59 -5.98 -5.93
CA VAL A 146 6.72 -5.91 -4.75
C VAL A 146 5.69 -7.05 -4.77
N PHE A 147 5.09 -7.33 -5.92
CA PHE A 147 4.18 -8.45 -6.09
C PHE A 147 4.86 -9.80 -5.83
N SER A 148 6.07 -10.00 -6.36
CA SER A 148 6.85 -11.23 -6.13
C SER A 148 7.16 -11.42 -4.65
N LEU A 149 7.57 -10.36 -3.95
CA LEU A 149 7.81 -10.39 -2.51
C LEU A 149 6.52 -10.66 -1.71
N SER A 150 5.38 -10.12 -2.16
CA SER A 150 4.08 -10.32 -1.50
C SER A 150 3.61 -11.79 -1.49
N LYS A 151 4.10 -12.62 -2.42
CA LYS A 151 3.80 -14.06 -2.46
C LYS A 151 4.59 -14.87 -1.43
N GLN A 152 5.75 -14.37 -0.99
CA GLN A 152 6.68 -15.07 -0.11
C GLN A 152 6.69 -14.51 1.32
N HIS A 153 6.30 -13.24 1.46
CA HIS A 153 6.40 -12.51 2.71
C HIS A 153 5.13 -11.72 3.01
N ASP A 154 4.84 -11.58 4.31
CA ASP A 154 3.72 -10.78 4.79
C ASP A 154 3.84 -9.31 4.39
N ARG A 155 2.69 -8.66 4.17
CA ARG A 155 2.55 -7.23 3.84
C ARG A 155 3.46 -6.33 4.67
N ARG A 156 3.51 -6.56 5.99
CA ARG A 156 4.32 -5.76 6.93
C ARG A 156 5.82 -5.84 6.64
N ASN A 157 6.32 -6.99 6.22
CA ASN A 157 7.74 -7.20 5.91
C ASN A 157 8.10 -6.57 4.57
N VAL A 158 7.21 -6.64 3.58
CA VAL A 158 7.39 -5.99 2.28
C VAL A 158 7.40 -4.46 2.41
N ILE A 159 6.49 -3.88 3.20
CA ILE A 159 6.49 -2.43 3.48
C ILE A 159 7.78 -2.01 4.23
N LYS A 160 8.22 -2.82 5.20
CA LYS A 160 9.50 -2.56 5.89
C LYS A 160 10.69 -2.61 4.94
N PHE A 161 10.69 -3.51 3.97
CA PHE A 161 11.74 -3.58 2.96
C PHE A 161 11.79 -2.31 2.09
N LEU A 162 10.63 -1.83 1.64
CA LEU A 162 10.51 -0.60 0.82
C LEU A 162 10.91 0.68 1.58
N THR A 163 10.70 0.72 2.89
CA THR A 163 11.06 1.86 3.73
C THR A 163 12.55 1.88 4.14
N LYS A 164 13.31 0.82 3.84
CA LYS A 164 14.73 0.70 4.16
C LYS A 164 15.60 0.88 2.90
N PRO A 165 16.93 1.09 3.05
CA PRO A 165 17.83 1.09 1.90
C PRO A 165 17.70 -0.22 1.10
N PRO A 166 17.68 -0.17 -0.24
CA PRO A 166 18.07 0.95 -1.10
C PRO A 166 16.96 1.96 -1.44
N PHE A 167 15.68 1.64 -1.16
CA PHE A 167 14.53 2.41 -1.67
C PHE A 167 14.16 3.62 -0.80
N LYS A 168 14.28 3.50 0.53
CA LYS A 168 14.06 4.60 1.49
C LYS A 168 12.73 5.35 1.29
N LEU A 169 11.67 4.65 0.90
CA LEU A 169 10.36 5.24 0.66
C LEU A 169 9.68 5.66 1.97
N SER A 170 8.76 6.63 1.90
CA SER A 170 7.88 6.94 3.02
C SER A 170 6.96 5.75 3.30
N TYR A 171 6.53 5.59 4.56
CA TYR A 171 5.65 4.49 4.93
C TYR A 171 4.34 4.50 4.15
N ALA A 172 3.72 5.68 3.99
CA ALA A 172 2.50 5.85 3.21
C ALA A 172 2.70 5.39 1.75
N ARG A 173 3.78 5.86 1.10
CA ARG A 173 4.04 5.50 -0.29
C ARG A 173 4.36 4.01 -0.48
N ALA A 174 5.06 3.40 0.48
CA ALA A 174 5.31 1.97 0.46
C ALA A 174 4.03 1.13 0.59
N VAL A 175 3.02 1.65 1.32
CA VAL A 175 1.69 1.04 1.38
C VAL A 175 0.97 1.20 0.04
N ASP A 176 0.98 2.41 -0.54
CA ASP A 176 0.31 2.68 -1.83
C ASP A 176 0.88 1.79 -2.94
N ILE A 177 2.21 1.71 -3.07
CA ILE A 177 2.88 0.86 -4.07
C ILE A 177 2.54 -0.62 -3.88
N TYR A 178 2.43 -1.08 -2.63
CA TYR A 178 2.00 -2.45 -2.34
C TYR A 178 0.56 -2.70 -2.81
N ASP A 179 -0.35 -1.78 -2.50
CA ASP A 179 -1.77 -1.91 -2.85
C ASP A 179 -1.97 -1.78 -4.37
N GLU A 180 -1.26 -0.88 -5.04
CA GLU A 180 -1.20 -0.73 -6.50
C GLU A 180 -0.67 -2.01 -7.18
N ALA A 181 0.39 -2.61 -6.66
CA ALA A 181 0.92 -3.88 -7.20
C ALA A 181 -0.14 -4.99 -7.08
N VAL A 182 -0.75 -5.12 -5.90
CA VAL A 182 -1.84 -6.09 -5.68
C VAL A 182 -3.00 -5.85 -6.65
N ASN A 183 -3.41 -4.61 -6.85
CA ASN A 183 -4.52 -4.26 -7.76
C ASN A 183 -4.20 -4.54 -9.23
N LEU A 184 -2.99 -4.22 -9.69
CA LEU A 184 -2.53 -4.50 -11.05
C LEU A 184 -2.53 -6.00 -11.34
N PHE A 185 -1.97 -6.82 -10.44
CA PHE A 185 -1.82 -8.25 -10.69
C PHE A 185 -3.03 -9.11 -10.27
N TYR A 186 -3.93 -8.60 -9.41
CA TYR A 186 -5.16 -9.29 -9.00
C TYR A 186 -6.46 -8.67 -9.57
N SER A 187 -6.38 -7.94 -10.68
CA SER A 187 -7.53 -7.36 -11.42
C SER A 187 -8.66 -8.36 -11.74
N ASN A 188 -8.40 -9.67 -11.73
CA ASN A 188 -9.41 -10.73 -11.86
C ASN A 188 -10.40 -10.87 -10.67
N ARG A 189 -10.23 -10.13 -9.56
CA ARG A 189 -11.06 -10.28 -8.35
C ARG A 189 -12.54 -9.90 -8.54
N ARG A 190 -12.86 -9.08 -9.56
CA ARG A 190 -14.24 -8.72 -9.92
C ARG A 190 -14.89 -9.65 -10.95
N VAL A 191 -14.13 -10.59 -11.53
CA VAL A 191 -14.64 -11.51 -12.53
C VAL A 191 -15.49 -12.57 -11.83
N THR A 192 -16.71 -12.80 -12.31
CA THR A 192 -17.59 -13.80 -11.72
C THR A 192 -16.94 -15.18 -11.78
N LYS A 193 -17.25 -16.04 -10.81
CA LYS A 193 -16.74 -17.43 -10.80
C LYS A 193 -17.08 -18.17 -12.10
N GLU A 194 -18.18 -17.80 -12.74
CA GLU A 194 -18.61 -18.34 -14.02
C GLU A 194 -17.74 -17.86 -15.19
N ALA A 195 -17.48 -16.55 -15.28
CA ALA A 195 -16.58 -15.99 -16.30
C ALA A 195 -15.13 -16.51 -16.16
N LEU A 196 -14.64 -16.73 -14.93
CA LEU A 196 -13.35 -17.37 -14.71
C LEU A 196 -13.32 -18.83 -15.17
N ARG A 197 -14.41 -19.59 -14.98
CA ARG A 197 -14.50 -20.97 -15.49
C ARG A 197 -14.43 -21.00 -17.01
N GLN A 198 -15.18 -20.12 -17.67
CA GLN A 198 -15.18 -20.01 -19.13
C GLN A 198 -13.77 -19.69 -19.65
N LYS A 199 -13.13 -18.65 -19.11
CA LYS A 199 -11.75 -18.28 -19.47
C LYS A 199 -10.76 -19.44 -19.34
N TYR A 200 -10.75 -20.12 -18.20
CA TYR A 200 -9.82 -21.25 -18.00
C TYR A 200 -10.17 -22.47 -18.85
N ALA A 201 -11.43 -22.68 -19.20
CA ALA A 201 -11.83 -23.74 -20.14
C ALA A 201 -11.35 -23.42 -21.56
N ASP A 202 -11.53 -22.19 -22.02
CA ASP A 202 -11.06 -21.72 -23.34
C ASP A 202 -9.54 -21.86 -23.49
N ASP A 203 -8.77 -21.49 -22.46
CA ASP A 203 -7.31 -21.65 -22.43
C ASP A 203 -6.90 -23.12 -22.59
N LEU A 204 -7.56 -24.03 -21.85
CA LEU A 204 -7.28 -25.47 -21.94
C LEU A 204 -7.68 -26.06 -23.29
N GLU A 205 -8.78 -25.60 -23.88
CA GLU A 205 -9.18 -26.02 -25.22
C GLU A 205 -8.17 -25.56 -26.28
N ALA A 206 -7.73 -24.30 -26.21
CA ALA A 206 -6.71 -23.75 -27.09
C ALA A 206 -5.39 -24.54 -26.99
N TRP A 207 -4.91 -24.81 -25.77
CA TRP A 207 -3.72 -25.61 -25.56
C TRP A 207 -3.89 -27.05 -26.04
N SER A 208 -5.05 -27.67 -25.80
CA SER A 208 -5.35 -29.02 -26.29
C SER A 208 -5.34 -29.11 -27.82
N SER A 209 -5.78 -28.05 -28.50
CA SER A 209 -5.75 -27.95 -29.96
C SER A 209 -4.31 -27.88 -30.47
N ILE A 210 -3.48 -27.03 -29.85
CA ILE A 210 -2.06 -26.90 -30.20
C ILE A 210 -1.31 -28.21 -29.99
N VAL A 211 -1.54 -28.88 -28.84
CA VAL A 211 -0.90 -30.18 -28.54
C VAL A 211 -1.34 -31.24 -29.54
N ALA A 212 -2.65 -31.31 -29.86
CA ALA A 212 -3.15 -32.26 -30.85
C ALA A 212 -2.58 -32.02 -32.26
N GLN A 213 -2.39 -30.76 -32.67
CA GLN A 213 -1.81 -30.42 -33.97
C GLN A 213 -0.33 -30.78 -34.08
N ARG A 214 0.40 -30.76 -32.96
CA ARG A 214 1.86 -31.05 -32.90
C ARG A 214 2.17 -32.46 -32.41
N ALA A 215 1.14 -33.27 -32.14
CA ALA A 215 1.28 -34.60 -31.58
C ALA A 215 1.99 -35.54 -32.57
N THR A 216 3.08 -36.17 -32.11
CA THR A 216 3.85 -37.14 -32.90
C THR A 216 3.64 -38.57 -32.42
N CYS A 217 3.19 -38.73 -31.18
CA CYS A 217 2.92 -40.03 -30.58
C CYS A 217 1.55 -40.08 -29.89
N ALA A 218 1.06 -41.29 -29.60
CA ALA A 218 -0.22 -41.50 -28.95
C ALA A 218 -0.29 -40.89 -27.53
N ALA A 219 0.86 -40.71 -26.86
CA ALA A 219 0.92 -40.08 -25.55
C ALA A 219 0.55 -38.58 -25.61
N ASP A 220 0.95 -37.88 -26.68
CA ASP A 220 0.64 -36.46 -26.88
C ASP A 220 -0.88 -36.24 -27.05
N TYR A 221 -1.54 -37.15 -27.78
CA TYR A 221 -2.99 -37.16 -27.90
C TYR A 221 -3.69 -37.44 -26.58
N ALA A 222 -3.13 -38.31 -25.73
CA ALA A 222 -3.67 -38.56 -24.39
C ALA A 222 -3.58 -37.30 -23.51
N VAL A 223 -2.50 -36.52 -23.62
CA VAL A 223 -2.36 -35.23 -22.94
C VAL A 223 -3.39 -34.22 -23.44
N ALA A 224 -3.59 -34.12 -24.76
CA ALA A 224 -4.61 -33.24 -25.33
C ALA A 224 -6.04 -33.65 -24.90
N ALA A 225 -6.32 -34.95 -24.81
CA ALA A 225 -7.61 -35.47 -24.33
C ALA A 225 -7.83 -35.16 -22.84
N ASP A 226 -6.79 -35.30 -22.00
CA ASP A 226 -6.86 -34.95 -20.57
C ASP A 226 -7.08 -33.43 -20.36
N MET A 227 -6.44 -32.58 -21.17
CA MET A 227 -6.69 -31.14 -21.15
C MET A 227 -8.16 -30.79 -21.46
N ARG A 228 -8.76 -31.43 -22.47
CA ARG A 228 -10.20 -31.28 -22.79
C ARG A 228 -11.10 -31.82 -21.68
N ALA A 229 -10.76 -32.95 -21.08
CA ALA A 229 -11.52 -33.51 -19.97
C ALA A 229 -11.49 -32.59 -18.73
N LYS A 230 -10.36 -31.92 -18.48
CA LYS A 230 -10.24 -30.91 -17.43
C LYS A 230 -11.07 -29.66 -17.75
N ALA A 231 -11.07 -29.18 -18.99
CA ALA A 231 -11.92 -28.06 -19.43
C ALA A 231 -13.41 -28.36 -19.16
N ALA A 232 -13.88 -29.55 -19.54
CA ALA A 232 -15.26 -29.98 -19.31
C ALA A 232 -15.66 -29.99 -17.82
N LYS A 233 -14.75 -30.44 -16.94
CA LYS A 233 -14.94 -30.41 -15.48
C LYS A 233 -14.96 -28.98 -14.92
N ILE A 234 -14.14 -28.08 -15.45
CA ILE A 234 -14.15 -26.66 -15.05
C ILE A 234 -15.51 -26.02 -15.38
N LEU A 235 -16.07 -26.36 -16.53
CA LEU A 235 -17.42 -25.93 -16.96
C LEU A 235 -18.55 -26.62 -16.18
N ARG A 236 -18.23 -27.62 -15.34
CA ARG A 236 -19.20 -28.43 -14.58
C ARG A 236 -20.19 -29.19 -15.45
N LEU A 237 -19.76 -29.58 -16.66
CA LEU A 237 -20.58 -30.42 -17.56
C LEU A 237 -20.87 -31.81 -16.96
N ASP A 238 -20.13 -32.21 -15.92
CA ASP A 238 -20.32 -33.43 -15.14
C ASP A 238 -21.36 -33.32 -14.02
N GLN A 239 -21.86 -32.12 -13.71
CA GLN A 239 -22.83 -31.87 -12.64
C GLN A 239 -24.23 -31.64 -13.21
N PRO A 240 -25.30 -32.08 -12.52
CA PRO A 240 -26.67 -31.78 -12.94
C PRO A 240 -26.95 -30.27 -12.83
N ASP A 241 -27.78 -29.76 -13.74
CA ASP A 241 -28.18 -28.37 -13.76
C ASP A 241 -28.88 -27.95 -12.44
N PRO A 242 -28.63 -26.74 -11.92
CA PRO A 242 -29.26 -26.28 -10.70
C PRO A 242 -30.77 -26.10 -10.89
N GLU A 243 -31.57 -26.63 -9.96
CA GLU A 243 -33.02 -26.46 -9.94
C GLU A 243 -33.40 -24.97 -9.78
N GLN A 244 -34.11 -24.41 -10.76
CA GLN A 244 -34.65 -23.05 -10.67
C GLN A 244 -35.99 -23.08 -9.93
N LEU A 245 -36.08 -22.37 -8.80
CA LEU A 245 -37.34 -22.24 -8.07
C LEU A 245 -38.37 -21.46 -8.91
N PRO A 246 -39.68 -21.73 -8.76
CA PRO A 246 -40.71 -20.96 -9.45
C PRO A 246 -40.64 -19.48 -9.06
N SER A 247 -40.87 -18.59 -10.03
CA SER A 247 -40.76 -17.13 -9.89
C SER A 247 -41.57 -16.53 -8.74
N SER A 248 -42.67 -17.20 -8.34
CA SER A 248 -43.52 -16.81 -7.21
C SER A 248 -42.80 -16.82 -5.85
N GLN A 249 -41.78 -17.65 -5.67
CA GLN A 249 -41.05 -17.76 -4.40
C GLN A 249 -39.98 -16.66 -4.21
N TYR A 250 -39.62 -15.92 -5.27
CA TYR A 250 -38.68 -14.81 -5.20
C TYR A 250 -39.34 -13.46 -4.83
N ILE A 251 -40.67 -13.43 -4.71
CA ILE A 251 -41.40 -12.22 -4.35
C ILE A 251 -41.16 -11.91 -2.87
N LYS A 252 -40.58 -10.74 -2.58
CA LYS A 252 -40.35 -10.27 -1.22
C LYS A 252 -41.70 -10.15 -0.48
N PRO A 253 -41.84 -10.71 0.74
CA PRO A 253 -43.09 -10.58 1.48
C PRO A 253 -43.36 -9.12 1.83
N ILE A 254 -44.59 -8.67 1.61
CA ILE A 254 -45.06 -7.33 2.02
C ILE A 254 -45.21 -7.35 3.55
N ARG A 255 -44.47 -6.48 4.24
CA ARG A 255 -44.60 -6.29 5.69
C ARG A 255 -45.61 -5.18 5.96
N LEU A 256 -46.79 -5.54 6.46
CA LEU A 256 -47.78 -4.59 6.96
C LEU A 256 -47.62 -4.50 8.49
N LEU A 257 -47.31 -3.31 9.00
CA LEU A 257 -47.28 -3.03 10.43
C LEU A 257 -48.49 -2.16 10.75
N SER A 258 -49.42 -2.69 11.54
CA SER A 258 -50.57 -1.93 12.04
C SER A 258 -50.72 -2.13 13.54
N LEU A 259 -51.21 -1.09 14.22
CA LEU A 259 -51.64 -1.12 15.62
C LEU A 259 -53.06 -1.68 15.74
N ASP A 260 -53.85 -1.58 14.67
CA ASP A 260 -55.23 -2.05 14.62
C ASP A 260 -55.30 -3.43 13.98
N SER A 261 -55.89 -4.37 14.71
CA SER A 261 -56.07 -5.74 14.23
C SER A 261 -56.98 -5.82 12.99
N SER A 262 -57.88 -4.84 12.81
CA SER A 262 -58.76 -4.73 11.65
C SER A 262 -58.02 -4.58 10.33
N ASP A 263 -56.86 -3.93 10.32
CA ASP A 263 -56.06 -3.70 9.10
C ASP A 263 -55.47 -5.00 8.55
N VAL A 264 -55.37 -6.03 9.39
CA VAL A 264 -54.90 -7.37 9.05
C VAL A 264 -56.07 -8.37 9.07
N SER A 265 -57.32 -7.88 9.02
CA SER A 265 -58.54 -8.71 9.06
C SER A 265 -58.63 -9.64 10.28
N LEU A 266 -57.97 -9.27 11.38
CA LEU A 266 -58.08 -9.95 12.67
C LEU A 266 -59.21 -9.31 13.49
N PRO A 267 -59.94 -10.09 14.31
CA PRO A 267 -60.99 -9.54 15.17
C PRO A 267 -60.40 -8.54 16.19
N PRO A 268 -61.17 -7.52 16.62
CA PRO A 268 -60.73 -6.62 17.67
C PRO A 268 -60.50 -7.39 18.98
N ALA A 269 -59.47 -7.01 19.73
CA ALA A 269 -59.17 -7.64 21.02
C ALA A 269 -60.32 -7.44 22.01
N ASN A 270 -60.73 -8.51 22.69
CA ASN A 270 -61.75 -8.43 23.73
C ASN A 270 -61.14 -7.90 25.04
N ARG A 271 -61.41 -6.62 25.34
CA ARG A 271 -60.86 -5.89 26.50
C ARG A 271 -61.24 -6.53 27.83
N ASP A 272 -62.42 -7.13 27.94
CA ASP A 272 -62.87 -7.79 29.18
C ASP A 272 -62.11 -9.10 29.42
N ALA A 273 -61.90 -9.88 28.36
CA ALA A 273 -61.12 -11.11 28.44
C ALA A 273 -59.65 -10.80 28.80
N LEU A 274 -59.11 -9.73 28.22
CA LEU A 274 -57.74 -9.30 28.45
C LEU A 274 -57.54 -8.71 29.85
N SER A 275 -58.52 -7.98 30.40
CA SER A 275 -58.53 -7.56 31.79
C SER A 275 -58.46 -8.75 32.75
N ARG A 276 -59.30 -9.78 32.53
CA ARG A 276 -59.27 -11.01 33.34
C ARG A 276 -57.93 -11.73 33.26
N GLN A 277 -57.32 -11.73 32.08
CA GLN A 277 -56.00 -12.32 31.89
C GLN A 277 -54.94 -11.55 32.68
N ILE A 278 -54.95 -10.22 32.66
CA ILE A 278 -54.02 -9.39 33.45
C ILE A 278 -54.22 -9.63 34.95
N ASP A 279 -55.47 -9.75 35.41
CA ASP A 279 -55.78 -10.00 36.82
C ASP A 279 -55.20 -11.33 37.32
N SER A 280 -55.19 -12.34 36.45
CA SER A 280 -54.64 -13.67 36.72
C SER A 280 -53.10 -13.72 36.78
N VAL A 281 -52.40 -12.69 36.29
CA VAL A 281 -50.94 -12.64 36.34
C VAL A 281 -50.48 -12.47 37.79
N LEU A 282 -49.54 -13.29 38.24
CA LEU A 282 -48.92 -13.15 39.57
C LEU A 282 -47.83 -12.06 39.52
N ALA A 283 -48.25 -10.80 39.44
CA ALA A 283 -47.38 -9.63 39.44
C ALA A 283 -47.87 -8.58 40.44
N PRO A 284 -47.00 -7.67 40.92
CA PRO A 284 -47.40 -6.55 41.75
C PRO A 284 -48.48 -5.68 41.07
N ASP A 285 -49.33 -5.05 41.86
CA ASP A 285 -50.46 -4.26 41.35
C ASP A 285 -50.01 -3.10 40.43
N ALA A 286 -48.83 -2.52 40.68
CA ALA A 286 -48.23 -1.50 39.80
C ALA A 286 -47.97 -2.04 38.38
N VAL A 287 -47.51 -3.29 38.25
CA VAL A 287 -47.27 -3.93 36.95
C VAL A 287 -48.59 -4.26 36.26
N LYS A 288 -49.60 -4.71 37.01
CA LYS A 288 -50.95 -4.94 36.48
C LYS A 288 -51.58 -3.65 35.95
N LYS A 289 -51.44 -2.54 36.68
CA LYS A 289 -51.89 -1.20 36.26
C LYS A 289 -51.23 -0.79 34.94
N ARG A 290 -49.90 -0.93 34.83
CA ARG A 290 -49.18 -0.66 33.58
C ARG A 290 -49.67 -1.52 32.40
N LEU A 291 -49.86 -2.82 32.61
CA LEU A 291 -50.37 -3.71 31.57
C LEU A 291 -51.78 -3.33 31.10
N ARG A 292 -52.64 -2.83 31.99
CA ARG A 292 -53.96 -2.31 31.62
C ARG A 292 -53.88 -1.03 30.81
N MET A 293 -52.94 -0.14 31.12
CA MET A 293 -52.67 1.07 30.33
C MET A 293 -52.13 0.71 28.93
N GLU A 294 -51.17 -0.21 28.83
CA GLU A 294 -50.61 -0.67 27.54
C GLU A 294 -51.64 -1.39 26.67
N ALA A 295 -52.54 -2.14 27.29
CA ALA A 295 -53.69 -2.76 26.61
C ALA A 295 -54.78 -1.75 26.22
N GLY A 296 -54.60 -0.48 26.56
CA GLY A 296 -55.56 0.59 26.36
C GLY A 296 -56.85 0.44 27.14
N ILE A 297 -56.92 -0.43 28.17
CA ILE A 297 -58.09 -0.69 29.02
C ILE A 297 -58.36 0.50 29.95
N GLU A 298 -57.32 0.97 30.61
CA GLU A 298 -57.31 2.18 31.45
C GLU A 298 -56.59 3.31 30.69
N ASP A 299 -57.01 4.56 30.91
CA ASP A 299 -56.36 5.72 30.30
C ASP A 299 -54.94 5.88 30.84
N VAL A 300 -54.03 6.29 29.96
CA VAL A 300 -52.62 6.45 30.28
C VAL A 300 -52.42 7.71 31.13
N ASP A 301 -51.94 7.54 32.37
CA ASP A 301 -51.47 8.68 33.17
C ASP A 301 -50.05 9.07 32.74
N PHE A 302 -49.99 10.01 31.80
CA PHE A 302 -48.73 10.50 31.24
C PHE A 302 -47.80 11.13 32.29
N ILE A 303 -48.35 11.67 33.38
CA ILE A 303 -47.55 12.34 34.43
C ILE A 303 -46.81 11.30 35.25
N GLU A 304 -47.48 10.21 35.62
CA GLU A 304 -46.91 9.10 36.39
C GLU A 304 -45.78 8.41 35.60
N ILE A 305 -45.96 8.21 34.29
CA ILE A 305 -44.96 7.56 33.42
C ILE A 305 -43.71 8.42 33.22
N ILE A 306 -43.86 9.74 33.07
CA ILE A 306 -42.73 10.65 32.88
C ILE A 306 -41.88 10.73 34.17
N ASN A 307 -42.50 10.74 35.34
CA ASN A 307 -41.78 10.83 36.62
C ASN A 307 -40.96 9.55 36.91
N VAL A 308 -41.49 8.36 36.61
CA VAL A 308 -40.74 7.09 36.75
C VAL A 308 -39.53 7.05 35.81
N ALA A 309 -39.65 7.57 34.59
CA ALA A 309 -38.54 7.64 33.63
C ALA A 309 -37.42 8.62 34.05
N GLN A 310 -37.69 9.58 34.95
CA GLN A 310 -36.70 10.50 35.51
C GLN A 310 -35.98 9.94 36.74
N GLU A 311 -36.58 8.99 37.47
CA GLU A 311 -35.94 8.32 38.62
C GLU A 311 -35.02 7.15 38.22
N GLU A 312 -35.16 6.61 37.00
CA GLU A 312 -34.32 5.54 36.45
C GLU A 312 -33.11 6.04 35.61
N ASN A 313 -32.86 7.36 35.56
CA ASN A 313 -31.68 7.99 34.95
C ASN A 313 -30.81 8.71 35.99
#